data_AF-A0A453M6G0-F1
#
_entry.id   AF-A0A453M6G0-F1
#
_cell.length_a   1.000
_cell.length_b   1.000
_cell.length_c   1.000
_cell.angle_alpha   90.00
_cell.angle_beta   90.00
_cell.angle_gamma   90.00
#
_symmetry.space_group_name_H-M   'P 1'
#
loop_
_entity.id
_entity.type
_entity.pdbx_description
1 polymer ?
#
loop_
_entity_poly.entity_id
_entity_poly.type
_entity_poly.pdbx_seq_one_letter_code
_entity_poly.pdbx_strand_id
1 'polypeptide(L)'
;YRACTQHGDVAFGRSSLNSSTEKNVFVVDNYGARGTGSMMTRRRWPRAKAWNAACSSSRPAVLLVPRGRSYLLMSITFLGPCKYSVTFMVKGTLVAPRSRSAWNENNMRHWIVIEHVTNH
;
A
#
# COMPACT_ATOMS: atom_id res chain seq x y z
N TYR A 1 4.81 21.14 -28.51
CA TYR A 1 3.75 21.16 -29.54
C TYR A 1 3.03 19.81 -29.45
N ARG A 2 1.70 19.66 -29.57
CA ARG A 2 0.53 20.57 -29.51
C ARG A 2 -0.50 19.92 -28.56
N ALA A 3 -1.47 20.68 -28.07
CA ALA A 3 -2.65 20.10 -27.44
C ALA A 3 -3.60 19.54 -28.52
N CYS A 4 -4.40 18.53 -28.18
CA CYS A 4 -5.50 18.04 -29.01
C CYS A 4 -6.83 18.27 -28.27
N THR A 5 -7.58 19.29 -28.70
CA THR A 5 -9.02 19.41 -28.46
C THR A 5 -9.76 18.51 -29.44
N GLN A 6 -10.83 17.84 -29.00
CA GLN A 6 -11.69 17.03 -29.87
C GLN A 6 -13.06 17.69 -30.06
N HIS A 7 -13.44 17.86 -31.32
CA HIS A 7 -14.80 18.12 -31.79
C HIS A 7 -15.35 16.84 -32.42
N GLY A 8 -16.66 16.59 -32.25
CA GLY A 8 -17.49 15.91 -33.27
C GLY A 8 -17.58 14.37 -33.27
N ASP A 9 -18.81 13.91 -33.05
CA ASP A 9 -19.53 12.92 -33.87
C ASP A 9 -19.42 11.39 -33.62
N VAL A 10 -20.37 10.66 -34.24
CA VAL A 10 -21.11 9.50 -33.71
C VAL A 10 -21.49 8.59 -34.92
N ALA A 11 -21.51 7.26 -34.93
CA ALA A 11 -21.44 6.18 -33.91
C ALA A 11 -20.84 4.87 -34.52
N PHE A 12 -21.05 3.73 -33.82
CA PHE A 12 -20.89 2.32 -34.25
C PHE A 12 -19.48 1.71 -34.29
N GLY A 13 -19.32 0.54 -33.65
CA GLY A 13 -18.17 -0.36 -33.85
C GLY A 13 -17.53 -0.86 -32.54
N ARG A 14 -17.42 -2.18 -32.40
CA ARG A 14 -16.99 -2.91 -31.19
C ARG A 14 -15.56 -2.57 -30.71
N SER A 15 -15.37 -2.77 -29.40
CA SER A 15 -14.12 -3.10 -28.71
C SER A 15 -12.96 -2.10 -28.74
N SER A 16 -12.88 -1.29 -27.68
CA SER A 16 -11.69 -1.29 -26.83
C SER A 16 -12.11 -1.25 -25.36
N LEU A 17 -12.30 -2.43 -24.75
CA LEU A 17 -12.28 -2.55 -23.30
C LEU A 17 -10.83 -2.35 -22.86
N ASN A 18 -10.40 -1.10 -22.77
CA ASN A 18 -9.11 -0.73 -22.20
C ASN A 18 -9.20 -0.85 -20.66
N SER A 19 -9.46 -2.07 -20.21
CA SER A 19 -9.56 -2.49 -18.81
C SER A 19 -8.17 -2.51 -18.21
N SER A 20 -7.60 -1.33 -18.03
CA SER A 20 -6.70 -1.12 -16.90
C SER A 20 -7.49 -1.54 -15.66
N THR A 21 -7.10 -2.66 -15.04
CA THR A 21 -7.79 -3.18 -13.86
C THR A 21 -7.73 -2.10 -12.80
N GLU A 22 -8.86 -1.45 -12.51
CA GLU A 22 -8.89 -0.34 -11.57
C GLU A 22 -8.41 -0.80 -10.20
N LYS A 23 -7.35 -0.16 -9.68
CA LYS A 23 -6.75 -0.53 -8.40
C LYS A 23 -7.04 0.52 -7.35
N ASN A 24 -7.52 0.10 -6.18
CA ASN A 24 -7.62 0.98 -5.01
C ASN A 24 -6.21 1.24 -4.46
N VAL A 25 -5.85 2.51 -4.23
CA VAL A 25 -4.54 2.89 -3.68
C VAL A 25 -4.68 3.33 -2.22
N PHE A 26 -4.08 2.54 -1.32
CA PHE A 26 -4.08 2.72 0.13
C PHE A 26 -2.75 3.34 0.57
N VAL A 27 -2.68 4.67 0.63
CA VAL A 27 -1.46 5.38 1.05
C VAL A 27 -1.33 5.32 2.57
N VAL A 28 -0.18 4.83 3.10
CA VAL A 28 0.01 4.60 4.55
C VAL A 28 -0.18 5.86 5.42
N ASP A 29 0.04 7.05 4.88
CA ASP A 29 -0.20 8.32 5.57
C ASP A 29 -1.67 8.51 5.98
N ASN A 30 -2.61 8.09 5.12
CA ASN A 30 -4.05 8.19 5.36
C ASN A 30 -4.52 7.30 6.52
N TYR A 31 -3.69 6.35 6.95
CA TYR A 31 -3.96 5.41 8.04
C TYR A 31 -3.28 5.79 9.36
N GLY A 32 -2.93 7.07 9.51
CA GLY A 32 -2.39 7.63 10.75
C GLY A 32 -0.89 7.46 10.90
N ALA A 33 -0.13 7.38 9.80
CA ALA A 33 1.33 7.37 9.85
C ALA A 33 1.89 8.77 10.19
N ARG A 34 1.79 9.13 11.48
CA ARG A 34 2.15 10.45 12.02
C ARG A 34 3.66 10.59 12.14
N GLY A 35 4.16 11.73 11.69
CA GLY A 35 5.48 12.28 11.99
C GLY A 35 5.36 13.80 11.99
N THR A 36 6.12 14.48 12.86
CA THR A 36 6.17 15.94 12.91
C THR A 36 6.81 16.49 11.62
N GLY A 37 6.60 17.78 11.32
CA GLY A 37 6.85 18.40 10.01
C GLY A 37 8.31 18.43 9.52
N SER A 38 9.26 17.81 10.21
CA SER A 38 10.63 17.63 9.72
C SER A 38 10.72 16.40 8.82
N MET A 39 11.36 16.55 7.65
CA MET A 39 11.68 15.44 6.74
C MET A 39 12.60 14.38 7.39
N MET A 40 13.23 14.71 8.53
CA MET A 40 14.10 13.82 9.29
C MET A 40 13.37 13.02 10.39
N THR A 41 12.12 13.37 10.74
CA THR A 41 11.38 12.64 11.79
C THR A 41 10.69 11.40 11.21
N ARG A 42 11.11 10.22 11.70
CA ARG A 42 10.56 8.92 11.28
C ARG A 42 9.08 8.82 11.66
N ARG A 43 8.21 8.57 10.69
CA ARG A 43 6.77 8.40 10.90
C ARG A 43 6.48 7.06 11.57
N ARG A 44 5.67 6.99 12.62
CA ARG A 44 5.23 5.69 13.16
C ARG A 44 4.02 5.20 12.37
N TRP A 45 4.18 4.12 11.61
CA TRP A 45 3.07 3.50 10.86
C TRP A 45 2.23 2.60 11.79
N PRO A 46 0.91 2.84 11.94
CA PRO A 46 0.02 1.93 12.66
C PRO A 46 -0.10 0.59 11.93
N ARG A 47 0.60 -0.42 12.46
CA ARG A 47 0.78 -1.78 11.93
C ARG A 47 -0.35 -2.26 11.01
N ALA A 48 -1.54 -2.56 11.55
CA ALA A 48 -2.60 -3.23 10.80
C ALA A 48 -3.47 -2.32 9.90
N LYS A 49 -3.59 -1.01 10.16
CA LYS A 49 -4.70 -0.21 9.61
C LYS A 49 -4.73 -0.13 8.08
N ALA A 50 -3.60 0.21 7.47
CA ALA A 50 -3.51 0.35 6.01
C ALA A 50 -3.61 -1.00 5.28
N TRP A 51 -3.05 -2.07 5.87
CA TRP A 51 -3.15 -3.43 5.35
C TRP A 51 -4.59 -3.94 5.40
N ASN A 52 -5.27 -3.84 6.54
CA ASN A 52 -6.64 -4.34 6.70
C ASN A 52 -7.59 -3.65 5.71
N ALA A 53 -7.41 -2.34 5.46
CA ALA A 53 -8.16 -1.61 4.45
C ALA A 53 -7.87 -2.13 3.03
N ALA A 54 -6.60 -2.35 2.67
CA ALA A 54 -6.21 -2.89 1.37
C ALA A 54 -6.71 -4.33 1.14
N CYS A 55 -6.57 -5.19 2.14
CA CYS A 55 -7.00 -6.59 2.13
C CYS A 55 -8.53 -6.75 2.09
N SER A 56 -9.27 -5.76 2.60
CA SER A 56 -10.74 -5.70 2.55
C SER A 56 -11.31 -5.02 1.28
N SER A 57 -10.45 -4.58 0.36
CA SER A 57 -10.83 -3.91 -0.88
C SER A 57 -11.76 -4.78 -1.74
N SER A 58 -12.71 -4.17 -2.45
CA SER A 58 -13.63 -4.84 -3.40
C SER A 58 -13.08 -4.99 -4.83
N ARG A 59 -11.81 -4.66 -5.04
CA ARG A 59 -11.05 -4.74 -6.30
C ARG A 59 -9.55 -4.81 -5.97
N PRO A 60 -8.66 -5.16 -6.92
CA PRO A 60 -7.21 -5.20 -6.67
C PRO A 60 -6.69 -3.96 -5.94
N ALA A 61 -5.83 -4.15 -4.95
CA ALA A 61 -5.38 -3.10 -4.05
C ALA A 61 -3.88 -2.84 -4.18
N VAL A 62 -3.46 -1.59 -3.90
CA VAL A 62 -2.06 -1.21 -3.77
C VAL A 62 -1.86 -0.56 -2.40
N LEU A 63 -1.13 -1.21 -1.50
CA LEU A 63 -0.68 -0.61 -0.25
C LEU A 63 0.60 0.19 -0.53
N LEU A 64 0.51 1.51 -0.51
CA LEU A 64 1.58 2.41 -0.97
C LEU A 64 2.32 3.09 0.19
N VAL A 65 3.63 2.84 0.27
CA VAL A 65 4.59 3.65 1.04
C VAL A 65 5.14 4.72 0.10
N PRO A 66 4.81 6.01 0.26
CA PRO A 66 5.15 7.06 -0.71
C PRO A 66 6.63 7.43 -0.70
N ARG A 67 7.13 7.88 -1.86
CA ARG A 67 8.52 8.35 -2.05
C ARG A 67 8.84 9.54 -1.15
N GLY A 68 10.09 9.63 -0.70
CA GLY A 68 10.59 10.74 0.13
C GLY A 68 10.08 10.72 1.58
N ARG A 69 9.49 9.61 2.04
CA ARG A 69 9.00 9.45 3.42
C ARG A 69 9.59 8.19 4.06
N SER A 70 9.94 8.31 5.34
CA SER A 70 10.58 7.26 6.15
C SER A 70 9.68 6.86 7.31
N TYR A 71 9.37 5.57 7.42
CA TYR A 71 8.42 5.03 8.39
C TYR A 71 9.11 4.04 9.33
N LEU A 72 9.07 4.30 10.63
CA LEU A 72 9.38 3.31 11.65
C LEU A 72 8.23 2.29 11.70
N LEU A 73 8.53 1.07 11.25
CA LEU A 73 7.61 -0.06 11.23
C LEU A 73 8.09 -1.10 12.25
N MET A 74 7.33 -1.28 13.32
CA MET A 74 7.55 -2.37 14.29
C MET A 74 7.26 -3.72 13.62
N SER A 75 7.77 -4.82 14.17
CA SER A 75 7.52 -6.15 13.58
C SER A 75 6.03 -6.42 13.38
N ILE A 76 5.69 -7.01 12.23
CA ILE A 76 4.32 -7.16 11.79
C ILE A 76 4.11 -8.43 10.96
N THR A 77 2.98 -9.08 11.19
CA THR A 77 2.40 -10.08 10.29
C THR A 77 1.22 -9.46 9.56
N PHE A 78 1.29 -9.44 8.24
CA PHE A 78 0.22 -9.11 7.32
C PHE A 78 -0.56 -10.38 7.00
N LEU A 79 -1.73 -10.52 7.63
CA LEU A 79 -2.60 -11.69 7.49
C LEU A 79 -3.62 -11.50 6.38
N GLY A 80 -3.84 -12.54 5.58
CA GLY A 80 -5.06 -12.74 4.79
C GLY A 80 -6.10 -13.64 5.52
N PRO A 81 -7.08 -14.20 4.79
CA PRO A 81 -7.30 -14.06 3.35
C PRO A 81 -7.73 -12.64 2.97
N CYS A 82 -7.32 -12.18 1.79
CA CYS A 82 -7.75 -10.92 1.23
C CYS A 82 -8.83 -11.14 0.17
N LYS A 83 -9.77 -10.19 0.04
CA LYS A 83 -10.89 -10.32 -0.91
C LYS A 83 -10.43 -10.30 -2.37
N TYR A 84 -9.33 -9.62 -2.65
CA TYR A 84 -8.68 -9.49 -3.95
C TYR A 84 -7.17 -9.36 -3.77
N SER A 85 -6.42 -9.52 -4.85
CA SER A 85 -4.96 -9.30 -4.88
C SER A 85 -4.54 -7.96 -4.27
N VAL A 86 -3.52 -8.00 -3.40
CA VAL A 86 -2.91 -6.83 -2.76
C VAL A 86 -1.46 -6.69 -3.19
N THR A 87 -1.11 -5.57 -3.82
CA THR A 87 0.28 -5.20 -4.14
C THR A 87 0.85 -4.36 -3.01
N PHE A 88 1.87 -4.86 -2.30
CA PHE A 88 2.61 -4.03 -1.34
C PHE A 88 3.72 -3.25 -2.07
N MET A 89 3.53 -1.93 -2.22
CA MET A 89 4.38 -1.07 -3.03
C MET A 89 5.17 -0.09 -2.17
N VAL A 90 6.48 -0.33 -2.04
CA VAL A 90 7.38 0.52 -1.28
C VAL A 90 8.16 1.46 -2.20
N LYS A 91 7.76 2.74 -2.27
CA LYS A 91 8.50 3.81 -2.96
C LYS A 91 9.29 4.72 -2.02
N GLY A 92 9.00 4.67 -0.72
CA GLY A 92 9.73 5.36 0.37
C GLY A 92 10.66 4.42 1.12
N THR A 93 10.88 4.70 2.40
CA THR A 93 11.78 3.91 3.26
C THR A 93 11.02 3.33 4.44
N LEU A 94 11.13 2.02 4.64
CA LEU A 94 10.74 1.36 5.89
C LEU A 94 11.98 1.23 6.78
N VAL A 95 11.83 1.53 8.06
CA VAL A 95 12.91 1.54 9.05
C VAL A 95 12.55 0.55 10.15
N ALA A 96 13.38 -0.49 10.31
CA ALA A 96 13.27 -1.43 11.41
C ALA A 96 13.62 -0.75 12.75
N PRO A 97 12.98 -1.15 13.87
CA PRO A 97 13.38 -0.64 15.18
C PRO A 97 14.75 -1.21 15.58
N ARG A 98 15.60 -0.35 16.17
CA ARG A 98 16.97 -0.70 16.57
C ARG A 98 17.03 -1.73 17.70
N SER A 99 16.05 -1.74 18.60
CA SER A 99 15.98 -2.74 19.67
C SER A 99 15.29 -4.01 19.18
N ARG A 100 15.90 -5.17 19.43
CA ARG A 100 15.26 -6.48 19.22
C ARG A 100 14.04 -6.70 20.12
N SER A 101 13.89 -5.99 21.25
CA SER A 101 12.66 -6.03 22.05
C SER A 101 11.44 -5.39 21.39
N ALA A 102 11.63 -4.64 20.29
CA ALA A 102 10.53 -4.12 19.46
C ALA A 102 10.20 -5.06 18.27
N TRP A 103 10.87 -6.20 18.20
CA TRP A 103 10.57 -7.33 17.32
C TRP A 103 9.84 -8.36 18.19
N ASN A 104 8.77 -8.96 17.66
CA ASN A 104 7.85 -9.82 18.42
C ASN A 104 8.61 -10.86 19.26
N GLU A 105 8.35 -10.90 20.57
CA GLU A 105 9.07 -11.73 21.54
C GLU A 105 9.06 -13.22 21.16
N ASN A 106 7.95 -13.68 20.56
CA ASN A 106 7.77 -15.06 20.11
C ASN A 106 8.43 -15.37 18.75
N ASN A 107 8.87 -14.38 17.98
CA ASN A 107 9.57 -14.61 16.71
C ASN A 107 10.47 -13.43 16.29
N MET A 108 11.64 -13.32 16.93
CA MET A 108 12.68 -12.34 16.58
C MET A 108 13.31 -12.53 15.19
N ARG A 109 12.93 -13.56 14.41
CA ARG A 109 13.55 -13.87 13.11
C ARG A 109 12.96 -13.05 11.95
N HIS A 110 11.75 -12.54 12.08
CA HIS A 110 11.05 -11.85 11.00
C HIS A 110 10.62 -10.44 11.38
N TRP A 111 10.94 -9.47 10.53
CA TRP A 111 10.51 -8.08 10.67
C TRP A 111 9.16 -7.82 10.00
N ILE A 112 8.96 -8.36 8.80
CA ILE A 112 7.69 -8.31 8.06
C ILE A 112 7.38 -9.72 7.59
N VAL A 113 6.22 -10.24 7.96
CA VAL A 113 5.66 -11.51 7.46
C VAL A 113 4.41 -11.19 6.63
N ILE A 114 4.21 -11.89 5.52
CA ILE A 114 2.97 -11.87 4.74
C ILE A 114 2.55 -13.32 4.60
N GLU A 115 1.39 -13.69 5.13
CA GLU A 115 0.92 -15.07 5.18
C GLU A 115 -0.60 -15.17 5.01
N HIS A 116 -1.07 -16.34 4.57
CA HIS A 116 -2.48 -16.63 4.27
C HIS A 116 -3.14 -15.67 3.25
N VAL A 117 -2.35 -14.99 2.42
CA VAL A 117 -2.85 -14.13 1.33
C VAL A 117 -3.20 -14.98 0.11
N THR A 118 -4.41 -15.53 0.09
CA THR A 118 -4.99 -16.19 -1.08
C THR A 118 -5.46 -15.16 -2.12
N ASN A 119 -5.41 -15.55 -3.39
CA ASN A 119 -6.07 -14.84 -4.48
C ASN A 119 -7.18 -15.77 -5.01
N HIS A 120 -8.41 -15.28 -5.02
CA HIS A 120 -9.59 -15.98 -5.52
C HIS A 120 -9.92 -15.53 -6.94
#